data_AF-A0A5N4CM67-F1
#
_entry.id   AF-A0A5N4CM67-F1
#
_cell.length_a   1.000
_cell.length_b   1.000
_cell.length_c   1.000
_cell.angle_alpha   90.00
_cell.angle_beta   90.00
_cell.angle_gamma   90.00
#
_symmetry.space_group_name_H-M   'P 1'
#
loop_
_entity.id
_entity.type
_entity.pdbx_description
1 polymer ?
#
loop_
_entity_poly.entity_id
_entity_poly.type
_entity_poly.pdbx_seq_one_letter_code
_entity_poly.pdbx_strand_id
1 'polypeptide(L)'
;MFMPPLLSAPNTLFLLFPCFHFADQLSIAFAKLVPVSEETHLLSRLPIPDSQVITINPELPVEEAAEDYAKKLRQAFQGDSIPVFDLLILGVGPDGHTCSLFPDHPLLQEQEKIVAPISDSPKPPPQRVTLTLPVLNAARTVIFVATGEGKAAILKRILEDKEKNPLPAALVQPSTGKLCWFLDEAAARLLTVPFEKHSTL
;
A
#
# COMPACT_ATOMS: atom_id res chain seq x y z
N MET A 1 13.20 -24.62 -35.43
CA MET A 1 12.12 -23.89 -34.74
C MET A 1 12.68 -23.46 -33.39
N PHE A 2 13.27 -22.26 -33.35
CA PHE A 2 13.88 -21.70 -32.14
C PHE A 2 12.77 -21.06 -31.31
N MET A 3 12.53 -21.57 -30.10
CA MET A 3 11.73 -20.85 -29.11
C MET A 3 12.53 -19.62 -28.68
N PRO A 4 11.93 -18.41 -28.64
CA PRO A 4 12.59 -17.27 -28.05
C PRO A 4 12.68 -17.47 -26.53
N PRO A 5 13.72 -16.94 -25.87
CA PRO A 5 13.84 -16.99 -24.43
C PRO A 5 12.73 -16.15 -23.79
N LEU A 6 12.08 -16.69 -22.75
CA LEU A 6 11.31 -15.88 -21.81
C LEU A 6 12.28 -14.83 -21.21
N LEU A 7 12.17 -13.58 -21.66
CA LEU A 7 12.73 -12.47 -20.90
C LEU A 7 11.96 -12.40 -19.57
N SER A 8 12.61 -12.85 -18.50
CA SER A 8 12.22 -12.48 -17.15
C SER A 8 12.29 -10.96 -17.06
N ALA A 9 11.14 -10.30 -16.90
CA ALA A 9 11.11 -8.88 -16.58
C ALA A 9 12.02 -8.62 -15.36
N PRO A 10 12.87 -7.58 -15.38
CA PRO A 10 13.80 -7.31 -14.30
C PRO A 10 13.03 -7.04 -13.00
N ASN A 11 13.45 -7.73 -11.94
CA ASN A 11 12.99 -7.60 -10.56
C ASN A 11 12.78 -6.12 -10.20
N THR A 12 11.55 -5.63 -10.30
CA THR A 12 11.23 -4.25 -9.95
C THR A 12 10.61 -4.27 -8.56
N LEU A 13 11.47 -4.14 -7.57
CA LEU A 13 11.06 -4.03 -6.17
C LEU A 13 10.48 -2.62 -5.95
N PHE A 14 9.16 -2.49 -6.03
CA PHE A 14 8.47 -1.28 -5.58
C PHE A 14 8.26 -1.34 -4.07
N LEU A 15 9.19 -0.75 -3.31
CA LEU A 15 9.00 -0.55 -1.88
C LEU A 15 8.08 0.65 -1.64
N LEU A 16 6.79 0.40 -1.49
CA LEU A 16 5.87 1.37 -0.90
C LEU A 16 6.03 1.27 0.63
N PHE A 17 6.68 2.26 1.25
CA PHE A 17 6.76 2.35 2.71
C PHE A 17 5.67 3.30 3.22
N PRO A 18 4.54 2.81 3.75
CA PRO A 18 3.67 3.62 4.60
C PRO A 18 4.29 3.67 5.99
N CYS A 19 4.67 4.87 6.39
CA CYS A 19 5.39 5.12 7.63
C CYS A 19 4.51 4.92 8.87
N PHE A 20 5.18 4.44 9.90
CA PHE A 20 4.71 4.23 11.26
C PHE A 20 4.46 5.56 11.99
N HIS A 21 3.39 5.59 12.79
CA HIS A 21 3.16 6.51 13.91
C HIS A 21 2.91 8.02 13.69
N PHE A 22 2.90 8.58 12.48
CA PHE A 22 2.43 9.95 12.26
C PHE A 22 1.44 10.03 11.09
N ALA A 23 0.17 10.26 11.44
CA ALA A 23 -0.93 10.79 10.64
C ALA A 23 -0.92 10.51 9.12
N ASP A 24 -1.69 9.48 8.75
CA ASP A 24 -2.56 9.45 7.58
C ASP A 24 -2.02 10.10 6.28
N GLN A 25 -0.82 9.84 5.78
CA GLN A 25 -0.43 10.20 4.41
C GLN A 25 0.72 9.30 3.95
N LEU A 26 0.93 9.26 2.63
CA LEU A 26 2.02 8.58 1.92
C LEU A 26 1.65 7.19 1.39
N SER A 27 0.71 7.16 0.44
CA SER A 27 1.01 6.51 -0.84
C SER A 27 1.86 7.50 -1.65
N ILE A 28 3.08 7.81 -1.22
CA ILE A 28 3.98 8.74 -1.92
C ILE A 28 5.40 8.23 -1.71
N ALA A 29 6.10 8.08 -2.83
CA ALA A 29 7.53 8.05 -2.87
C ALA A 29 8.10 9.26 -2.11
N PHE A 30 8.66 8.98 -0.94
CA PHE A 30 9.66 9.74 -0.22
C PHE A 30 10.39 10.82 -1.06
N ALA A 31 9.76 12.00 -1.21
CA ALA A 31 10.39 13.26 -1.60
C ALA A 31 9.45 14.46 -1.31
N LYS A 32 9.90 15.32 -0.39
CA LYS A 32 9.67 16.78 -0.32
C LYS A 32 8.37 17.42 0.21
N LEU A 33 7.41 16.71 0.82
CA LEU A 33 6.28 17.39 1.52
C LEU A 33 6.27 17.30 3.04
N VAL A 34 7.32 16.74 3.65
CA VAL A 34 7.52 16.82 5.10
C VAL A 34 8.94 17.31 5.35
N PRO A 35 9.16 18.38 6.15
CA PRO A 35 10.48 18.69 6.68
C PRO A 35 10.78 17.66 7.77
N VAL A 36 11.09 16.43 7.36
CA VAL A 36 11.76 15.46 8.25
C VAL A 36 13.22 15.88 8.24
N SER A 37 13.71 16.32 9.39
CA SER A 37 15.11 16.63 9.62
C SER A 37 16.01 15.53 9.02
N GLU A 38 17.03 15.98 8.32
CA GLU A 38 18.08 15.21 7.65
C GLU A 38 18.45 13.91 8.41
N GLU A 39 18.45 12.74 7.73
CA GLU A 39 19.50 11.68 7.82
C GLU A 39 19.10 10.25 7.36
N THR A 40 17.82 9.88 7.19
CA THR A 40 17.44 8.46 6.97
C THR A 40 16.43 8.24 5.85
N HIS A 41 16.87 8.33 4.59
CA HIS A 41 16.16 7.70 3.47
C HIS A 41 16.83 6.38 3.11
N LEU A 42 16.12 5.26 3.26
CA LEU A 42 16.63 3.96 2.83
C LEU A 42 17.03 4.00 1.34
N LEU A 43 16.21 4.63 0.49
CA LEU A 43 16.45 4.69 -0.95
C LEU A 43 17.74 5.44 -1.31
N SER A 44 18.15 6.47 -0.55
CA SER A 44 19.40 7.19 -0.82
C SER A 44 20.65 6.41 -0.38
N ARG A 45 20.47 5.32 0.37
CA ARG A 45 21.54 4.39 0.78
C ARG A 45 21.66 3.17 -0.12
N LEU A 46 20.72 2.96 -1.04
CA LEU A 46 20.69 1.82 -1.94
C LEU A 46 21.17 2.23 -3.34
N PRO A 47 21.91 1.37 -4.06
CA PRO A 47 22.35 1.63 -5.42
C PRO A 47 21.21 1.40 -6.43
N ILE A 48 20.08 2.10 -6.26
CA ILE A 48 18.92 2.03 -7.14
C ILE A 48 18.96 3.23 -8.08
N PRO A 49 19.01 3.03 -9.41
CA PRO A 49 18.84 4.10 -10.39
C PRO A 49 17.53 4.88 -10.17
N ASP A 50 17.60 6.21 -10.23
CA ASP A 50 16.42 7.08 -10.08
C ASP A 50 15.29 6.73 -11.06
N SER A 51 15.63 6.22 -12.25
CA SER A 51 14.66 5.77 -13.26
C SER A 51 13.80 4.59 -12.80
N GLN A 52 14.22 3.85 -11.76
CA GLN A 52 13.46 2.76 -11.16
C GLN A 52 12.61 3.23 -9.97
N VAL A 53 12.73 4.50 -9.55
CA VAL A 53 11.92 5.10 -8.49
C VAL A 53 10.79 5.92 -9.13
N ILE A 54 9.59 5.33 -9.15
CA ILE A 54 8.42 5.98 -9.74
C ILE A 54 7.66 6.73 -8.65
N THR A 55 7.49 8.04 -8.85
CA THR A 55 6.88 8.93 -7.86
C THR A 55 5.62 9.60 -8.41
N ILE A 56 4.69 9.90 -7.51
CA ILE A 56 3.55 10.79 -7.79
C ILE A 56 4.09 12.23 -7.86
N ASN A 57 3.61 13.00 -8.83
CA ASN A 57 3.97 14.41 -8.93
C ASN A 57 3.08 15.25 -8.00
N PRO A 58 3.63 15.84 -6.91
CA PRO A 58 2.85 16.63 -5.95
C PRO A 58 2.51 18.04 -6.46
N GLU A 59 3.11 18.49 -7.56
CA GLU A 59 2.87 19.81 -8.14
C GLU A 59 1.61 19.84 -9.02
N LEU A 60 1.05 18.67 -9.35
CA LEU A 60 -0.16 18.53 -10.15
C LEU A 60 -1.42 18.52 -9.27
N PRO A 61 -2.57 19.00 -9.79
CA PRO A 61 -3.88 18.72 -9.20
C PRO A 61 -4.09 17.22 -9.01
N VAL A 62 -4.88 16.83 -8.01
CA VAL A 62 -4.97 15.42 -7.56
C VAL A 62 -5.41 14.46 -8.66
N GLU A 63 -6.34 14.89 -9.53
CA GLU A 63 -6.80 14.13 -10.69
C GLU A 63 -5.67 13.91 -11.70
N GLU A 64 -4.96 14.97 -12.09
CA GLU A 64 -3.83 14.92 -13.02
C GLU A 64 -2.67 14.11 -12.45
N ALA A 65 -2.41 14.22 -11.14
CA ALA A 65 -1.40 13.46 -10.43
C ALA A 65 -1.70 11.95 -10.44
N ALA A 66 -2.97 11.56 -10.29
CA ALA A 66 -3.40 10.18 -10.37
C ALA A 66 -3.24 9.62 -11.81
N GLU A 67 -3.60 10.40 -12.82
CA GLU A 67 -3.44 10.01 -14.23
C GLU A 67 -1.96 9.89 -14.64
N ASP A 68 -1.12 10.85 -14.25
CA ASP A 68 0.33 10.82 -14.46
C ASP A 68 0.95 9.58 -13.80
N TYR A 69 0.59 9.30 -12.55
CA TYR A 69 1.11 8.13 -11.84
C TYR A 69 0.63 6.81 -12.47
N ALA A 70 -0.64 6.72 -12.88
CA ALA A 70 -1.15 5.56 -13.61
C ALA A 70 -0.37 5.33 -14.91
N LYS A 71 -0.09 6.40 -15.67
CA LYS A 71 0.67 6.33 -16.91
C LYS A 71 2.10 5.83 -16.67
N LYS A 72 2.79 6.36 -15.67
CA LYS A 72 4.14 5.92 -15.29
C LYS A 72 4.16 4.43 -14.90
N LEU A 73 3.17 3.98 -14.13
CA LEU A 73 3.06 2.55 -13.77
C LEU A 73 2.82 1.68 -15.01
N ARG A 74 1.90 2.02 -15.91
CA ARG A 74 1.68 1.24 -17.15
C ARG A 74 2.93 1.14 -18.01
N GLN A 75 3.70 2.22 -18.11
CA GLN A 75 4.97 2.22 -18.83
C GLN A 75 6.00 1.28 -18.19
N ALA A 76 6.10 1.28 -16.86
CA ALA A 76 7.04 0.43 -16.13
C ALA A 76 6.68 -1.06 -16.19
N PHE A 77 5.38 -1.38 -16.11
CA PHE A 77 4.87 -2.75 -16.21
C PHE A 77 4.67 -3.23 -17.66
N GLN A 78 4.94 -2.37 -18.65
CA GLN A 78 4.92 -2.67 -20.09
C GLN A 78 3.58 -3.26 -20.57
N GLY A 79 2.45 -2.69 -20.14
CA GLY A 79 1.13 -3.16 -20.60
C GLY A 79 -0.05 -2.39 -20.04
N ASP A 80 -1.23 -2.68 -20.60
CA ASP A 80 -2.52 -2.08 -20.21
C ASP A 80 -3.27 -2.89 -19.15
N SER A 81 -2.77 -4.09 -18.80
CA SER A 81 -3.30 -4.92 -17.73
C SER A 81 -3.05 -4.31 -16.35
N ILE A 82 -3.80 -4.77 -15.35
CA ILE A 82 -3.56 -4.45 -13.94
C ILE A 82 -2.10 -4.82 -13.58
N PRO A 83 -1.31 -3.90 -13.01
CA PRO A 83 0.06 -4.18 -12.61
C PRO A 83 0.10 -5.20 -11.47
N VAL A 84 0.97 -6.20 -11.59
CA VAL A 84 1.20 -7.24 -10.58
C VAL A 84 2.49 -6.93 -9.83
N PHE A 85 2.36 -6.35 -8.64
CA PHE A 85 3.50 -6.06 -7.77
C PHE A 85 4.05 -7.33 -7.12
N ASP A 86 5.37 -7.47 -7.04
CA ASP A 86 6.00 -8.56 -6.30
C ASP A 86 5.72 -8.47 -4.79
N LEU A 87 5.78 -7.25 -4.26
CA LEU A 87 5.58 -6.95 -2.85
C LEU A 87 4.89 -5.59 -2.68
N LEU A 88 3.88 -5.53 -1.84
CA LEU A 88 3.31 -4.31 -1.28
C LEU A 88 3.45 -4.33 0.24
N ILE A 89 4.03 -3.27 0.81
CA ILE A 89 4.08 -3.08 2.26
C ILE A 89 3.02 -2.03 2.60
N LEU A 90 2.09 -2.38 3.48
CA LEU A 90 0.90 -1.60 3.80
C LEU A 90 0.83 -1.31 5.30
N GLY A 91 0.25 -0.16 5.63
CA GLY A 91 -0.14 0.21 6.98
C GLY A 91 -1.64 0.07 7.17
N VAL A 92 -2.09 0.18 8.42
CA VAL A 92 -3.52 0.18 8.76
C VAL A 92 -3.85 1.36 9.66
N GLY A 93 -4.88 2.12 9.31
CA GLY A 93 -5.40 3.21 10.12
C GLY A 93 -6.15 2.74 11.37
N PRO A 94 -6.37 3.62 12.35
CA PRO A 94 -7.20 3.31 13.53
C PRO A 94 -8.67 3.00 13.20
N ASP A 95 -9.13 3.45 12.05
CA ASP A 95 -10.43 3.24 11.41
C ASP A 95 -10.43 2.07 10.41
N GLY A 96 -9.30 1.36 10.26
CA GLY A 96 -9.16 0.21 9.36
C GLY A 96 -8.93 0.57 7.89
N HIS A 97 -8.74 1.85 7.57
CA HIS A 97 -8.31 2.26 6.24
C HIS A 97 -6.89 1.72 5.93
N THR A 98 -6.60 1.54 4.64
CA THR A 98 -5.26 1.27 4.12
C THR A 98 -5.05 2.09 2.86
N CYS A 99 -3.81 2.47 2.55
CA CYS A 99 -3.53 3.48 1.54
C CYS A 99 -4.41 4.73 1.76
N SER A 100 -5.18 5.16 0.74
CA SER A 100 -6.24 6.17 0.92
C SER A 100 -7.64 5.59 0.67
N LEU A 101 -7.84 4.32 1.01
CA LEU A 101 -9.10 3.60 0.92
C LEU A 101 -9.78 3.64 2.29
N PHE A 102 -10.78 4.50 2.46
CA PHE A 102 -11.45 4.74 3.73
C PHE A 102 -12.78 3.97 3.87
N PRO A 103 -13.22 3.65 5.09
CA PRO A 103 -14.53 3.06 5.33
C PRO A 103 -15.65 3.88 4.67
N ASP A 104 -16.64 3.20 4.10
CA ASP A 104 -17.83 3.76 3.45
C ASP A 104 -17.57 4.72 2.25
N HIS A 105 -16.31 4.90 1.85
CA HIS A 105 -15.96 5.77 0.73
C HIS A 105 -16.28 5.11 -0.62
N PRO A 106 -16.85 5.82 -1.61
CA PRO A 106 -17.21 5.26 -2.91
C PRO A 106 -16.05 4.60 -3.66
N LEU A 107 -14.82 5.06 -3.39
CA LEU A 107 -13.60 4.50 -3.98
C LEU A 107 -13.37 3.01 -3.66
N LEU A 108 -14.01 2.46 -2.61
CA LEU A 108 -13.98 1.01 -2.34
C LEU A 108 -14.68 0.20 -3.44
N GLN A 109 -15.53 0.82 -4.26
CA GLN A 109 -16.24 0.20 -5.37
C GLN A 109 -15.51 0.33 -6.72
N GLU A 110 -14.34 0.97 -6.76
CA GLU A 110 -13.54 1.11 -7.98
C GLU A 110 -12.95 -0.23 -8.41
N GLN A 111 -13.21 -0.62 -9.66
CA GLN A 111 -12.83 -1.93 -10.21
C GLN A 111 -11.95 -1.82 -11.47
N GLU A 112 -11.84 -0.65 -12.09
CA GLU A 112 -11.20 -0.47 -13.39
C GLU A 112 -9.89 0.30 -13.29
N LYS A 113 -9.85 1.37 -12.48
CA LYS A 113 -8.65 2.20 -12.35
C LYS A 113 -7.57 1.50 -11.55
N ILE A 114 -6.31 1.66 -11.96
CA ILE A 114 -5.14 1.19 -11.20
C ILE A 114 -4.69 2.19 -10.11
N VAL A 115 -4.95 3.47 -10.36
CA VAL A 115 -4.67 4.59 -9.47
C VAL A 115 -5.89 5.50 -9.50
N ALA A 116 -6.28 6.01 -8.34
CA ALA A 116 -7.39 6.94 -8.23
C ALA A 116 -7.03 8.18 -7.42
N PRO A 117 -7.57 9.35 -7.78
CA PRO A 117 -7.59 10.50 -6.90
C PRO A 117 -8.66 10.31 -5.81
N ILE A 118 -8.43 10.92 -4.66
CA ILE A 118 -9.43 11.18 -3.64
C ILE A 118 -9.33 12.67 -3.29
N SER A 119 -10.44 13.39 -3.35
CA SER A 119 -10.49 14.84 -3.12
C SER A 119 -11.10 15.21 -1.76
N ASP A 120 -11.74 14.24 -1.12
CA ASP A 120 -12.64 14.38 0.03
C ASP A 120 -12.29 13.37 1.13
N SER A 121 -10.99 13.09 1.31
CA SER A 121 -10.55 12.20 2.38
C SER A 121 -11.09 12.70 3.74
N PRO A 122 -11.66 11.80 4.56
CA PRO A 122 -12.17 12.16 5.89
C PRO A 122 -11.04 12.54 6.86
N LYS A 123 -9.78 12.44 6.42
CA LYS A 123 -8.59 12.72 7.21
C LYS A 123 -7.66 13.68 6.48
N PRO A 124 -7.10 14.68 7.16
CA PRO A 124 -6.25 15.66 6.52
C PRO A 124 -4.96 15.03 5.99
N PRO A 125 -4.43 15.58 4.89
CA PRO A 125 -5.10 16.49 3.96
C PRO A 125 -6.13 15.74 3.09
N PRO A 126 -7.14 16.47 2.58
CA PRO A 126 -8.29 15.88 1.90
C PRO A 126 -7.94 15.26 0.54
N GLN A 127 -6.92 15.81 -0.15
CA GLN A 127 -6.49 15.37 -1.46
C GLN A 127 -5.37 14.34 -1.39
N ARG A 128 -5.55 13.19 -2.04
CA ARG A 128 -4.57 12.09 -2.08
C ARG A 128 -4.65 11.34 -3.40
N VAL A 129 -3.57 10.65 -3.74
CA VAL A 129 -3.51 9.68 -4.83
C VAL A 129 -3.30 8.30 -4.22
N THR A 130 -4.02 7.29 -4.70
CA THR A 130 -3.96 5.94 -4.12
C THR A 130 -4.00 4.84 -5.17
N LEU A 131 -3.34 3.72 -4.86
CA LEU A 131 -3.63 2.45 -5.52
C LEU A 131 -5.02 1.97 -5.10
N THR A 132 -5.71 1.31 -6.02
CA THR A 132 -7.07 0.78 -5.85
C THR A 132 -7.03 -0.68 -5.41
N LEU A 133 -8.15 -1.19 -4.89
CA LEU A 133 -8.26 -2.60 -4.46
C LEU A 133 -7.89 -3.61 -5.56
N PRO A 134 -8.26 -3.44 -6.84
CA PRO A 134 -7.82 -4.34 -7.91
C PRO A 134 -6.29 -4.48 -7.98
N VAL A 135 -5.53 -3.41 -7.78
CA VAL A 135 -4.07 -3.45 -7.78
C VAL A 135 -3.53 -4.13 -6.53
N LEU A 136 -4.06 -3.79 -5.34
CA LEU A 136 -3.64 -4.41 -4.09
C LEU A 136 -3.87 -5.93 -4.12
N ASN A 137 -5.00 -6.37 -4.69
CA ASN A 137 -5.40 -7.77 -4.77
C ASN A 137 -4.79 -8.54 -5.96
N ALA A 138 -4.09 -7.85 -6.86
CA ALA A 138 -3.29 -8.46 -7.92
C ALA A 138 -1.85 -8.76 -7.51
N ALA A 139 -1.36 -8.20 -6.39
CA ALA A 139 0.02 -8.37 -5.94
C ALA A 139 0.35 -9.83 -5.55
N ARG A 140 1.60 -10.23 -5.79
CA ARG A 140 2.13 -11.56 -5.40
C ARG A 140 2.27 -11.69 -3.89
N THR A 141 2.65 -10.61 -3.21
CA THR A 141 2.75 -10.56 -1.75
C THR A 141 2.27 -9.21 -1.24
N VAL A 142 1.39 -9.23 -0.25
CA VAL A 142 1.01 -8.05 0.53
C VAL A 142 1.39 -8.29 1.98
N ILE A 143 2.12 -7.33 2.54
CA ILE A 143 2.53 -7.33 3.93
C ILE A 143 1.87 -6.14 4.62
N PHE A 144 1.02 -6.38 5.61
CA PHE A 144 0.64 -5.35 6.55
C PHE A 144 1.62 -5.32 7.71
N VAL A 145 2.06 -4.12 8.12
CA VAL A 145 2.88 -3.94 9.31
C VAL A 145 2.17 -2.96 10.25
N ALA A 146 1.96 -3.37 11.50
CA ALA A 146 1.23 -2.57 12.48
C ALA A 146 1.77 -2.81 13.90
N THR A 147 2.07 -1.73 14.62
CA THR A 147 2.64 -1.79 15.97
C THR A 147 1.88 -0.89 16.93
N GLY A 148 1.96 -1.22 18.22
CA GLY A 148 1.39 -0.47 19.32
C GLY A 148 -0.03 -0.88 19.69
N GLU A 149 -0.34 -0.72 20.98
CA GLU A 149 -1.62 -1.11 21.59
C GLU A 149 -2.84 -0.48 20.90
N GLY A 150 -2.70 0.75 20.38
CA GLY A 150 -3.76 1.44 19.65
C GLY A 150 -4.27 0.70 18.40
N LYS A 151 -3.54 -0.32 17.91
CA LYS A 151 -3.94 -1.15 16.77
C LYS A 151 -4.74 -2.40 17.18
N ALA A 152 -4.74 -2.78 18.45
CA ALA A 152 -5.27 -4.09 18.85
C ALA A 152 -6.76 -4.28 18.54
N ALA A 153 -7.58 -3.27 18.86
CA ALA A 153 -9.02 -3.35 18.62
C ALA A 153 -9.35 -3.39 17.12
N ILE A 154 -8.68 -2.58 16.31
CA ILE A 154 -8.95 -2.52 14.87
C ILE A 154 -8.44 -3.77 14.15
N LEU A 155 -7.30 -4.33 14.57
CA LEU A 155 -6.77 -5.58 14.02
C LEU A 155 -7.70 -6.76 14.31
N LYS A 156 -8.24 -6.86 15.52
CA LYS A 156 -9.26 -7.88 15.83
C LYS A 156 -10.47 -7.76 14.90
N ARG A 157 -10.97 -6.54 14.68
CA ARG A 157 -12.10 -6.30 13.77
C ARG A 157 -11.80 -6.73 12.33
N ILE A 158 -10.61 -6.40 11.84
CA ILE A 158 -10.16 -6.73 10.47
C ILE A 158 -9.99 -8.24 10.30
N LEU A 159 -9.38 -8.91 11.27
CA LEU A 159 -8.94 -10.30 11.13
C LEU A 159 -9.97 -11.32 11.59
N GLU A 160 -10.90 -10.95 12.48
CA GLU A 160 -11.77 -11.92 13.17
C GLU A 160 -13.28 -11.61 13.04
N ASP A 161 -13.69 -10.34 13.07
CA ASP A 161 -15.09 -9.99 13.35
C ASP A 161 -16.05 -10.17 12.16
N LYS A 162 -15.57 -10.68 11.00
CA LYS A 162 -16.35 -11.04 9.78
C LYS A 162 -17.55 -10.10 9.54
N GLU A 163 -17.29 -8.80 9.56
CA GLU A 163 -18.32 -7.78 9.45
C GLU A 163 -19.03 -7.84 8.08
N LYS A 164 -20.33 -7.53 8.04
CA LYS A 164 -21.12 -7.51 6.78
C LYS A 164 -20.53 -6.52 5.76
N ASN A 165 -20.03 -5.40 6.26
CA ASN A 165 -19.32 -4.38 5.48
C ASN A 165 -17.87 -4.38 5.97
N PRO A 166 -16.96 -5.14 5.33
CA PRO A 166 -15.59 -5.25 5.80
C PRO A 166 -14.86 -3.91 5.71
N LEU A 167 -13.98 -3.68 6.69
CA LEU A 167 -13.07 -2.53 6.68
C LEU A 167 -12.12 -2.59 5.48
N PRO A 168 -11.62 -1.45 4.96
CA PRO A 168 -10.78 -1.42 3.76
C PRO A 168 -9.58 -2.37 3.81
N ALA A 169 -8.88 -2.46 4.94
CA ALA A 169 -7.76 -3.39 5.11
C ALA A 169 -8.19 -4.87 5.05
N ALA A 170 -9.42 -5.21 5.46
CA ALA A 170 -9.98 -6.56 5.34
C ALA A 170 -10.37 -6.92 3.89
N LEU A 171 -10.56 -5.92 3.02
CA LEU A 171 -10.83 -6.08 1.59
C LEU A 171 -9.56 -6.37 0.78
N VAL A 172 -8.37 -6.23 1.39
CA VAL A 172 -7.11 -6.60 0.76
C VAL A 172 -6.90 -8.11 0.92
N GLN A 173 -7.31 -8.85 -0.10
CA GLN A 173 -7.22 -10.30 -0.22
C GLN A 173 -6.63 -10.65 -1.59
N PRO A 174 -5.28 -10.72 -1.70
CA PRO A 174 -4.61 -11.10 -2.94
C PRO A 174 -5.16 -12.40 -3.51
N SER A 175 -5.66 -12.35 -4.75
CA SER A 175 -6.39 -13.46 -5.40
C SER A 175 -5.52 -14.68 -5.67
N THR A 176 -4.27 -14.46 -6.06
CA THR A 176 -3.26 -15.50 -6.36
C THR A 176 -1.98 -15.35 -5.52
N GLY A 177 -1.93 -14.29 -4.70
CA GLY A 177 -0.78 -13.92 -3.89
C GLY A 177 -0.87 -14.37 -2.44
N LYS A 178 0.08 -13.90 -1.64
CA LYS A 178 0.14 -14.11 -0.18
C LYS A 178 -0.21 -12.83 0.55
N LEU A 179 -0.93 -12.97 1.66
CA LEU A 179 -1.17 -11.90 2.62
C LEU A 179 -0.47 -12.25 3.94
N CYS A 180 0.36 -11.34 4.45
CA CYS A 180 1.05 -11.51 5.72
C CYS A 180 0.81 -10.29 6.62
N TRP A 181 0.71 -10.53 7.93
CA TRP A 181 0.56 -9.49 8.95
C TRP A 181 1.74 -9.59 9.92
N PHE A 182 2.52 -8.50 10.02
CA PHE A 182 3.64 -8.37 10.94
C PHE A 182 3.23 -7.39 12.05
N LEU A 183 3.04 -7.95 13.23
CA LEU A 183 2.47 -7.26 14.38
C LEU A 183 3.44 -7.34 15.57
N ASP A 184 3.50 -6.28 16.39
CA ASP A 184 4.10 -6.42 17.73
C ASP A 184 3.09 -7.04 18.72
N GLU A 185 3.58 -7.44 19.89
CA GLU A 185 2.72 -8.08 20.90
C GLU A 185 1.58 -7.16 21.36
N ALA A 186 1.83 -5.85 21.46
CA ALA A 186 0.84 -4.88 21.87
C ALA A 186 -0.31 -4.76 20.86
N ALA A 187 0.00 -4.77 19.55
CA ALA A 187 -0.99 -4.75 18.48
C ALA A 187 -1.73 -6.09 18.34
N ALA A 188 -1.06 -7.23 18.62
CA ALA A 188 -1.68 -8.55 18.52
C ALA A 188 -2.48 -8.98 19.77
N ARG A 189 -2.44 -8.21 20.87
CA ARG A 189 -2.92 -8.65 22.20
C ARG A 189 -4.40 -9.08 22.28
N LEU A 190 -5.24 -8.64 21.34
CA LEU A 190 -6.67 -8.97 21.31
C LEU A 190 -7.01 -10.07 20.29
N LEU A 191 -6.03 -10.57 19.54
CA LEU A 191 -6.24 -11.63 18.55
C LEU A 191 -6.34 -12.99 19.24
N THR A 192 -7.27 -13.78 18.74
CA THR A 192 -7.55 -15.17 19.11
C THR A 192 -7.17 -16.15 17.99
N VAL A 193 -7.02 -15.68 16.75
CA VAL A 193 -6.52 -16.48 15.64
C VAL A 193 -5.09 -16.98 15.92
N PRO A 194 -4.73 -18.20 15.48
CA PRO A 194 -3.36 -18.68 15.62
C PRO A 194 -2.38 -17.82 14.82
N PHE A 195 -1.28 -17.40 15.44
CA PHE A 195 -0.16 -16.74 14.77
C PHE A 195 1.17 -17.22 15.35
N GLU A 196 2.21 -17.19 14.51
CA GLU A 196 3.56 -17.53 14.93
C GLU A 196 4.21 -16.34 15.63
N LYS A 197 4.77 -16.56 16.82
CA LYS A 197 5.59 -15.56 17.51
C LYS A 197 7.05 -15.74 17.08
N HIS A 198 7.59 -14.77 16.35
CA HIS A 198 9.00 -14.75 15.97
C HIS A 198 9.77 -13.78 16.88
N SER A 199 10.54 -14.35 17.82
CA SER A 199 11.52 -13.71 18.71
C SER A 199 11.06 -12.53 19.59
N THR A 200 11.10 -12.73 20.90
CA THR A 200 11.45 -11.68 21.88
C THR A 200 12.93 -11.84 22.18
N LEU A 201 13.77 -10.90 21.73
CA LEU A 201 15.16 -10.81 22.19
C LEU A 201 15.22 -10.43 23.67
#